data_AF-K0WV33-F1
#
_entry.id   AF-K0WV33-F1
#
_cell.length_a   1.000
_cell.length_b   1.000
_cell.length_c   1.000
_cell.angle_alpha   90.00
_cell.angle_beta   90.00
_cell.angle_gamma   90.00
#
_symmetry.space_group_name_H-M   'P 1'
#
loop_
_entity.id
_entity.type
_entity.pdbx_description
1 polymer ?
#
loop_
_entity_poly.entity_id
_entity_poly.type
_entity_poly.pdbx_seq_one_letter_code
_entity_poly.pdbx_strand_id
1 'polypeptide(L)'
;MNAFQNPLIRIIASIAVGLLLILYPNAALPTILLIIGILIGLPSLYALLIYLLSEDRNKLPFPVLSLVMLLFGCTLMLFPGWYIGITVYVLGGALVLIGVYQILYLLTLKKNLRSKAGWLSYLLPAIVLLIGIEILVNPFSATERVMVITFGAATLLYGITDLIYYIRLK
;
A
#
# COMPACT_ATOMS: atom_id res chain seq x y z
N MET A 1 -2.82 5.51 -32.71
CA MET A 1 -2.15 4.73 -31.65
C MET A 1 -2.14 5.58 -30.39
N ASN A 2 -2.80 5.13 -29.33
CA ASN A 2 -2.93 5.91 -28.10
C ASN A 2 -1.54 6.09 -27.47
N ALA A 3 -1.22 7.27 -26.96
CA ALA A 3 0.10 7.55 -26.37
C ALA A 3 0.48 6.55 -25.25
N PHE A 4 -0.51 5.98 -24.56
CA PHE A 4 -0.35 4.92 -23.56
C PHE A 4 0.10 3.55 -24.10
N GLN A 5 -0.03 3.30 -25.41
CA GLN A 5 0.42 2.05 -26.04
C GLN A 5 1.90 2.09 -26.45
N ASN A 6 2.56 3.25 -26.36
CA ASN A 6 3.97 3.35 -26.70
C ASN A 6 4.82 2.87 -25.49
N PRO A 7 5.57 1.76 -25.60
CA PRO A 7 6.35 1.21 -24.49
C PRO A 7 7.35 2.23 -23.91
N LEU A 8 7.88 3.14 -24.73
CA LEU A 8 8.76 4.21 -24.27
C LEU A 8 8.08 5.17 -23.26
N ILE A 9 6.81 5.51 -23.48
CA ILE A 9 6.07 6.41 -22.59
C ILE A 9 5.80 5.72 -21.25
N ARG A 10 5.49 4.42 -21.27
CA ARG A 10 5.33 3.61 -20.05
C ARG A 10 6.63 3.50 -19.24
N ILE A 11 7.77 3.28 -19.90
CA ILE A 11 9.08 3.17 -19.25
C ILE A 11 9.46 4.50 -18.59
N ILE A 12 9.33 5.62 -19.32
CA ILE A 12 9.63 6.96 -18.78
C ILE A 12 8.71 7.28 -17.60
N ALA A 13 7.41 6.96 -17.70
CA ALA A 13 6.46 7.17 -16.62
C ALA A 13 6.81 6.33 -15.38
N SER A 14 7.15 5.05 -15.54
CA SER A 14 7.53 4.17 -14.42
C SER A 14 8.80 4.66 -13.71
N ILE A 15 9.82 5.08 -14.47
CA ILE A 15 11.08 5.60 -13.90
C ILE A 15 10.84 6.93 -13.19
N ALA A 16 10.09 7.85 -13.81
CA ALA A 16 9.76 9.13 -13.23
C ALA A 16 8.95 8.97 -11.93
N VAL A 17 7.92 8.11 -11.93
CA VAL A 17 7.13 7.81 -10.73
C VAL A 17 7.99 7.16 -9.65
N GLY A 18 8.83 6.18 -9.99
CA GLY A 18 9.73 5.53 -9.02
C GLY A 18 10.70 6.51 -8.36
N LEU A 19 11.29 7.43 -9.13
CA LEU A 19 12.19 8.46 -8.62
C LEU A 19 11.46 9.49 -7.76
N LEU A 20 10.26 9.92 -8.19
CA LEU A 20 9.44 10.90 -7.47
C LEU A 20 8.97 10.34 -6.13
N LEU A 21 8.62 9.05 -6.07
CA LEU A 21 8.32 8.35 -4.83
C LEU A 21 9.53 8.39 -3.87
N ILE A 22 10.73 8.05 -4.34
CA ILE A 22 11.94 8.04 -3.49
C ILE A 22 12.29 9.43 -2.96
N LEU A 23 12.12 10.48 -3.79
CA LEU A 23 12.46 11.86 -3.41
C LEU A 23 11.39 12.52 -2.53
N TYR A 24 10.12 12.11 -2.64
CA TYR A 24 9.00 12.69 -1.88
C TYR A 24 8.15 11.62 -1.16
N PRO A 25 8.73 10.89 -0.18
CA PRO A 25 8.03 9.81 0.53
C PRO A 25 6.81 10.30 1.30
N ASN A 26 6.88 11.51 1.85
CA ASN A 26 5.85 12.08 2.71
C ASN A 26 4.59 12.45 1.91
N ALA A 27 4.70 12.64 0.60
CA ALA A 27 3.59 12.97 -0.27
C ALA A 27 2.94 11.74 -0.92
N ALA A 28 3.65 10.62 -1.00
CA ALA A 28 3.19 9.44 -1.74
C ALA A 28 1.89 8.85 -1.19
N LEU A 29 1.88 8.47 0.09
CA LEU A 29 0.74 7.81 0.73
C LEU A 29 -0.49 8.72 0.82
N PRO A 30 -0.38 9.99 1.25
CA PRO A 30 -1.52 10.91 1.21
C PRO A 30 -2.08 11.11 -0.20
N THR A 31 -1.22 11.17 -1.22
CA THR A 31 -1.66 11.32 -2.62
C THR A 31 -2.42 10.09 -3.11
N ILE A 32 -1.95 8.88 -2.79
CA ILE A 32 -2.67 7.64 -3.13
C ILE A 32 -4.05 7.63 -2.48
N LEU A 33 -4.16 7.96 -1.19
CA LEU A 33 -5.44 8.02 -0.49
C LEU A 33 -6.36 9.10 -1.05
N LEU A 34 -5.83 10.23 -1.49
CA LEU A 34 -6.58 11.28 -2.16
C LEU A 34 -7.16 10.78 -3.49
N ILE A 35 -6.36 10.10 -4.32
CA ILE A 35 -6.84 9.52 -5.59
C ILE A 35 -7.95 8.49 -5.33
N ILE A 36 -7.75 7.59 -4.37
CA ILE A 36 -8.75 6.58 -3.99
C ILE A 36 -10.02 7.26 -3.47
N GLY A 37 -9.87 8.27 -2.61
CA GLY A 37 -10.97 9.07 -2.09
C GLY A 37 -11.79 9.71 -3.22
N ILE A 38 -11.14 10.26 -4.25
CA ILE A 38 -11.82 10.86 -5.41
C ILE A 38 -12.57 9.79 -6.20
N LEU A 39 -11.90 8.66 -6.45
CA LEU A 39 -12.44 7.57 -7.24
C LEU A 39 -13.69 6.94 -6.59
N ILE A 40 -13.77 6.91 -5.27
CA ILE A 40 -14.93 6.40 -4.51
C ILE A 40 -15.96 7.51 -4.29
N GLY A 41 -15.52 8.72 -3.98
CA GLY A 41 -16.37 9.85 -3.61
C GLY A 41 -17.22 10.37 -4.75
N LEU A 42 -16.65 10.54 -5.95
CA LEU A 42 -17.36 11.04 -7.13
C LEU A 42 -18.56 10.18 -7.57
N PRO A 43 -18.41 8.85 -7.79
CA PRO A 43 -19.55 8.01 -8.15
C PRO A 43 -20.59 7.92 -7.03
N SER A 44 -20.16 7.99 -5.77
CA SER A 44 -21.06 7.99 -4.61
C SER A 44 -21.87 9.28 -4.52
N LEU A 45 -21.26 10.43 -4.81
CA LEU A 45 -21.93 11.72 -4.91
C LEU A 45 -22.93 11.70 -6.05
N TYR A 46 -22.53 11.20 -7.21
CA TYR A 46 -23.39 11.07 -8.39
C TYR A 46 -24.64 10.22 -8.09
N ALA A 47 -24.48 9.07 -7.44
CA ALA A 47 -25.59 8.21 -7.05
C ALA A 47 -26.58 8.89 -6.08
N LEU A 48 -26.07 9.67 -5.12
CA LEU A 48 -26.90 10.45 -4.21
C LEU A 48 -27.64 11.57 -4.93
N LEU A 49 -26.97 12.29 -5.84
CA LEU A 49 -27.59 13.37 -6.62
C LEU A 49 -28.73 12.84 -7.48
N ILE A 50 -28.54 11.71 -8.16
CA ILE A 50 -29.62 11.06 -8.93
C ILE A 50 -30.82 10.74 -8.03
N TYR A 51 -30.57 10.16 -6.86
CA TYR A 51 -31.65 9.84 -5.92
C TYR A 51 -32.40 11.10 -5.47
N LEU A 52 -31.70 12.19 -5.13
CA LEU A 52 -32.32 13.45 -4.72
C LEU A 52 -33.13 14.12 -5.85
N LEU A 53 -32.68 13.98 -7.09
CA LEU A 53 -33.31 14.55 -8.28
C LEU A 53 -34.43 13.67 -8.87
N SER A 54 -34.60 12.45 -8.37
CA SER A 54 -35.61 11.52 -8.87
C SER A 54 -37.02 11.92 -8.40
N GLU A 55 -37.96 12.04 -9.35
CA GLU A 55 -39.37 12.33 -9.05
C GLU A 55 -40.03 11.21 -8.24
N ASP A 56 -39.62 9.95 -8.46
CA ASP A 56 -40.10 8.76 -7.75
C ASP A 56 -39.34 8.45 -6.44
N ARG A 57 -38.75 9.45 -5.80
CA ARG A 57 -37.99 9.33 -4.54
C ARG A 57 -38.73 8.63 -3.40
N ASN A 58 -40.06 8.67 -3.38
CA ASN A 58 -40.90 7.97 -2.38
C ASN A 58 -41.03 6.45 -2.65
N LYS A 59 -40.71 5.99 -3.87
CA LYS A 59 -40.74 4.56 -4.26
C LYS A 59 -39.35 3.93 -4.25
N LEU A 60 -38.30 4.74 -4.24
CA LEU A 60 -36.92 4.30 -4.23
C LEU A 60 -36.37 4.28 -2.79
N PRO A 61 -35.72 3.19 -2.35
CA PRO A 61 -35.05 3.17 -1.05
C PRO A 61 -33.88 4.16 -1.04
N PHE A 62 -33.67 4.82 0.10
CA PHE A 62 -32.55 5.75 0.28
C PHE A 62 -31.20 5.02 0.07
N PRO A 63 -30.27 5.55 -0.75
CA PRO A 63 -29.01 4.89 -1.07
C PRO A 63 -27.99 5.07 0.08
N VAL A 64 -28.23 4.38 1.20
CA VAL A 64 -27.37 4.41 2.41
C VAL A 64 -25.93 4.07 2.06
N LEU A 65 -25.70 3.08 1.19
CA LEU A 65 -24.36 2.68 0.78
C LEU A 65 -23.59 3.82 0.09
N SER A 66 -24.25 4.60 -0.78
CA SER A 66 -23.64 5.77 -1.43
C SER A 66 -23.33 6.87 -0.43
N LEU A 67 -24.17 7.08 0.58
CA LEU A 67 -23.88 8.02 1.66
C LEU A 67 -22.64 7.60 2.47
N VAL A 68 -22.56 6.33 2.86
CA VAL A 68 -21.40 5.79 3.59
C VAL A 68 -20.13 5.88 2.75
N MET A 69 -20.19 5.50 1.48
CA MET A 69 -19.03 5.57 0.57
C MET A 69 -18.59 7.00 0.28
N LEU A 70 -19.52 7.95 0.19
CA LEU A 70 -19.19 9.36 0.06
C LEU A 70 -18.48 9.88 1.31
N LEU A 71 -19.02 9.59 2.50
CA LEU A 71 -18.40 9.97 3.76
C LEU A 71 -16.99 9.36 3.89
N PHE A 72 -16.85 8.09 3.54
CA PHE A 72 -15.56 7.40 3.53
C PHE A 72 -14.56 8.02 2.53
N GLY A 73 -15.01 8.36 1.32
CA GLY A 73 -14.20 9.07 0.34
C GLY A 73 -13.75 10.45 0.83
N CYS A 74 -14.64 11.20 1.47
CA CYS A 74 -14.32 12.50 2.06
C CYS A 74 -13.32 12.41 3.22
N THR A 75 -13.47 11.44 4.13
CA THR A 75 -12.54 11.28 5.24
C THR A 75 -11.15 10.85 4.77
N LEU A 76 -11.06 10.03 3.72
CA LEU A 76 -9.79 9.69 3.07
C LEU A 76 -9.06 10.92 2.52
N MET A 77 -9.80 11.88 1.93
CA MET A 77 -9.22 13.12 1.39
C MET A 77 -8.81 14.10 2.49
N LEU A 78 -9.68 14.29 3.50
CA LEU A 78 -9.51 15.34 4.51
C LEU A 78 -8.52 14.92 5.61
N PHE A 79 -8.51 13.63 5.97
CA PHE A 79 -7.71 13.10 7.08
C PHE A 79 -6.91 11.85 6.68
N PRO A 80 -6.08 11.89 5.63
CA PRO A 80 -5.31 10.73 5.17
C PRO A 80 -4.38 10.16 6.26
N GLY A 81 -3.85 11.03 7.13
CA GLY A 81 -2.93 10.62 8.21
C GLY A 81 -3.53 9.62 9.21
N TRP A 82 -4.83 9.71 9.48
CA TRP A 82 -5.51 8.77 10.39
C TRP A 82 -5.56 7.35 9.79
N TYR A 83 -5.88 7.25 8.50
CA TYR A 83 -5.91 5.99 7.76
C TYR A 83 -4.53 5.37 7.59
N ILE A 84 -3.52 6.20 7.28
CA ILE A 84 -2.13 5.76 7.21
C ILE A 84 -1.71 5.21 8.57
N GLY A 85 -1.96 5.96 9.65
CA GLY A 85 -1.63 5.54 11.02
C GLY A 85 -2.23 4.18 11.36
N ILE A 86 -3.54 4.00 11.20
CA ILE A 86 -4.21 2.72 11.49
C ILE A 86 -3.59 1.58 10.68
N THR A 87 -3.42 1.78 9.37
CA THR A 87 -2.89 0.74 8.47
C THR A 87 -1.49 0.32 8.91
N VAL A 88 -0.64 1.29 9.23
CA VAL A 88 0.74 1.06 9.66
C VAL A 88 0.79 0.33 11.00
N TYR A 89 -0.05 0.70 11.96
CA TYR A 89 -0.13 -0.01 13.24
C TYR A 89 -0.61 -1.45 13.07
N VAL A 90 -1.60 -1.69 12.22
CA VAL A 90 -2.08 -3.04 11.90
C VAL A 90 -0.96 -3.88 11.26
N LEU A 91 -0.22 -3.30 10.31
CA LEU A 91 0.90 -3.98 9.65
C LEU A 91 2.06 -4.26 10.61
N GLY A 92 2.44 -3.29 11.45
CA GLY A 92 3.46 -3.46 12.48
C GLY A 92 3.09 -4.57 13.47
N GLY A 93 1.84 -4.57 13.94
CA GLY A 93 1.32 -5.60 14.82
C GLY A 93 1.33 -6.99 14.16
N ALA A 94 0.90 -7.08 12.90
CA ALA A 94 0.95 -8.32 12.14
C ALA A 94 2.39 -8.85 11.98
N LEU A 95 3.37 -7.98 11.71
CA LEU A 95 4.79 -8.35 11.63
C LEU A 95 5.32 -8.88 12.95
N VAL A 96 4.96 -8.28 14.08
CA VAL A 96 5.33 -8.79 15.41
C VAL A 96 4.74 -10.19 15.62
N LEU A 97 3.46 -10.40 15.30
CA LEU A 97 2.83 -11.72 15.41
C LEU A 97 3.50 -12.76 14.52
N ILE A 98 3.84 -12.39 13.28
CA ILE A 98 4.57 -13.26 12.35
C ILE A 98 5.96 -13.61 12.91
N GLY A 99 6.72 -12.62 13.40
CA GLY A 99 8.05 -12.85 13.97
C GLY A 99 7.99 -13.78 15.19
N VAL A 100 7.04 -13.56 16.09
CA VAL A 100 6.81 -14.44 17.25
C VAL A 100 6.44 -15.85 16.81
N TYR A 101 5.49 -15.98 15.86
CA TYR A 101 5.10 -17.27 15.32
C TYR A 101 6.28 -18.03 14.69
N GLN A 102 7.11 -17.34 13.89
CA GLN A 102 8.30 -17.93 13.28
C GLN A 102 9.28 -18.45 14.34
N ILE A 103 9.50 -17.71 15.44
CA ILE A 103 10.33 -18.18 16.55
C ILE A 103 9.70 -19.42 17.21
N LEU A 104 8.42 -19.38 17.56
CA LEU A 104 7.72 -20.51 18.19
C LEU A 104 7.74 -21.77 17.30
N TYR A 105 7.60 -21.59 15.99
CA TYR A 105 7.70 -22.66 15.02
C TYR A 105 9.08 -23.33 15.07
N LEU A 106 10.16 -22.54 15.05
CA LEU A 106 11.54 -23.05 15.16
C LEU A 106 11.81 -23.75 16.50
N LEU A 107 11.22 -23.26 17.59
CA LEU A 107 11.34 -23.89 18.91
C LEU A 107 10.68 -25.27 18.99
N THR A 108 9.62 -25.48 18.21
CA THR A 108 8.82 -26.72 18.17
C THR A 108 9.43 -27.79 17.24
N LEU A 109 10.46 -27.44 16.44
CA LEU A 109 11.14 -28.40 15.57
C LEU A 109 11.84 -29.51 16.36
N LYS A 110 11.75 -30.75 15.86
CA LYS A 110 12.48 -31.91 16.41
C LYS A 110 13.98 -31.62 16.52
N LYS A 111 14.60 -32.07 17.61
CA LYS A 111 16.01 -31.79 17.99
C LYS A 111 17.02 -32.01 16.83
N ASN A 112 16.81 -33.02 15.98
CA ASN A 112 17.65 -33.29 14.80
C ASN A 112 17.52 -32.24 13.68
N LEU A 113 16.32 -31.70 13.45
CA LEU A 113 16.08 -30.62 12.47
C LEU A 113 16.53 -29.27 13.02
N ARG A 114 16.33 -29.04 14.34
CA ARG A 114 16.79 -27.84 15.05
C ARG A 114 18.32 -27.72 15.08
N SER A 115 19.03 -28.84 15.22
CA SER A 115 20.49 -28.89 15.12
C SER A 115 21.03 -28.58 13.72
N LYS A 116 20.26 -28.87 12.66
CA LYS A 116 20.61 -28.52 11.27
C LYS A 116 20.27 -27.08 10.92
N ALA A 117 19.22 -26.51 11.52
CA ALA A 117 18.75 -25.16 11.25
C ALA A 117 19.76 -24.07 11.68
N GLY A 118 20.70 -24.37 12.58
CA GLY A 118 21.75 -23.44 13.01
C GLY A 118 21.22 -22.13 13.62
N TRP A 119 22.13 -21.27 14.07
CA TRP A 119 21.77 -19.96 14.65
C TRP A 119 21.22 -18.98 13.60
N LEU A 120 21.62 -19.14 12.33
CA LEU A 120 21.16 -18.34 11.20
C LEU A 120 19.65 -18.43 10.97
N SER A 121 19.01 -19.54 11.35
CA SER A 121 17.55 -19.70 11.21
C SER A 121 16.73 -18.77 12.11
N TYR A 122 17.29 -18.33 13.24
CA TYR A 122 16.64 -17.38 14.16
C TYR A 122 16.89 -15.92 13.79
N LEU A 123 17.87 -15.67 12.90
CA LEU A 123 18.23 -14.32 12.49
C LEU A 123 17.10 -13.63 11.72
N LEU A 124 16.47 -14.35 10.78
CA LEU A 124 15.39 -13.80 9.97
C LEU A 124 14.12 -13.49 10.80
N PRO A 125 13.63 -14.39 11.67
CA PRO A 125 12.54 -14.08 12.61
C PRO A 125 12.86 -12.91 13.55
N ALA A 126 14.10 -12.82 14.04
CA ALA A 126 14.53 -11.72 14.89
C ALA A 126 14.50 -10.37 14.14
N ILE A 127 14.97 -10.33 12.89
CA ILE A 127 14.90 -9.13 12.03
C ILE A 127 13.44 -8.73 11.79
N VAL A 128 12.57 -9.68 11.43
CA VAL A 128 11.14 -9.41 11.21
C VAL A 128 10.48 -8.83 12.47
N LEU A 129 10.81 -9.39 13.63
CA LEU A 129 10.27 -8.94 14.92
C LEU A 129 10.78 -7.53 15.28
N LEU A 130 12.07 -7.25 15.06
CA LEU A 130 12.64 -5.90 15.28
C LEU A 130 12.00 -4.85 14.37
N ILE A 131 11.78 -5.17 13.08
CA ILE A 131 11.09 -4.29 12.13
C ILE A 131 9.65 -4.03 12.58
N GLY A 132 8.94 -5.08 13.02
CA GLY A 132 7.57 -4.93 13.55
C GLY A 132 7.51 -4.02 14.78
N ILE A 133 8.45 -4.17 15.71
CA ILE A 133 8.55 -3.31 16.90
C ILE A 133 8.88 -1.86 16.50
N GLU A 134 9.84 -1.65 15.60
CA GLU A 134 10.23 -0.32 15.14
C GLU A 134 9.02 0.43 14.54
N ILE A 135 8.22 -0.26 13.72
CA ILE A 135 6.98 0.30 13.15
C ILE A 135 5.97 0.66 14.24
N LEU A 136 5.81 -0.15 15.28
CA LEU A 136 4.89 0.15 16.38
C LEU A 136 5.35 1.32 17.26
N VAL A 137 6.66 1.47 17.47
CA VAL A 137 7.24 2.56 18.27
C VAL A 137 7.19 3.88 17.50
N ASN A 138 7.48 3.87 16.20
CA ASN A 138 7.50 5.06 15.35
C ASN A 138 6.90 4.79 13.96
N PRO A 139 5.56 4.76 13.84
CA PRO A 139 4.88 4.38 12.61
C PRO A 139 5.18 5.35 11.46
N PHE A 140 5.21 6.65 11.71
CA PHE A 140 5.36 7.64 10.64
C PHE A 140 6.76 7.64 10.03
N SER A 141 7.82 7.58 10.83
CA SER A 141 9.20 7.53 10.30
C SER A 141 9.55 6.18 9.68
N ALA A 142 9.02 5.08 10.21
CA ALA A 142 9.25 3.74 9.66
C ALA A 142 8.53 3.56 8.31
N THR A 143 7.33 4.14 8.14
CA THR A 143 6.54 4.03 6.92
C THR A 143 7.15 4.80 5.76
N GLU A 144 7.57 6.05 6.01
CA GLU A 144 8.23 6.90 4.99
C GLU A 144 9.53 6.26 4.47
N ARG A 145 10.31 5.63 5.36
CA ARG A 145 11.56 4.96 4.95
C ARG A 145 11.31 3.62 4.29
N VAL A 146 10.56 2.71 4.91
CA VAL A 146 10.52 1.32 4.47
C VAL A 146 9.60 1.14 3.26
N MET A 147 8.36 1.62 3.30
CA MET A 147 7.45 1.40 2.17
C MET A 147 7.88 2.14 0.92
N VAL A 148 8.27 3.41 1.04
CA VAL A 148 8.56 4.22 -0.14
C VAL A 148 9.89 3.86 -0.78
N ILE A 149 10.93 3.57 0.01
CA ILE A 149 12.21 3.10 -0.55
C ILE A 149 12.02 1.73 -1.19
N THR A 150 11.31 0.80 -0.55
CA THR A 150 11.12 -0.54 -1.13
C THR A 150 10.21 -0.52 -2.38
N PHE A 151 9.08 0.20 -2.33
CA PHE A 151 8.16 0.28 -3.48
C PHE A 151 8.75 1.14 -4.61
N GLY A 152 9.40 2.27 -4.27
CA GLY A 152 10.11 3.11 -5.22
C GLY A 152 11.28 2.37 -5.89
N ALA A 153 12.07 1.62 -5.12
CA ALA A 153 13.14 0.78 -5.67
C ALA A 153 12.60 -0.33 -6.56
N ALA A 154 11.52 -1.02 -6.16
CA ALA A 154 10.87 -2.04 -6.99
C ALA A 154 10.34 -1.46 -8.30
N THR A 155 9.73 -0.28 -8.26
CA THR A 155 9.17 0.39 -9.45
C THR A 155 10.27 0.90 -10.39
N LEU A 156 11.39 1.39 -9.84
CA LEU A 156 12.59 1.72 -10.63
C LEU A 156 13.21 0.48 -11.27
N LEU A 157 13.39 -0.60 -10.50
CA LEU A 157 13.93 -1.86 -11.01
C LEU A 157 13.05 -2.42 -12.14
N TYR A 158 11.72 -2.33 -12.00
CA TYR A 158 10.79 -2.70 -13.05
C TYR A 158 10.99 -1.86 -14.31
N GLY A 159 11.06 -0.53 -14.19
CA GLY A 159 11.31 0.37 -15.33
C GLY A 159 12.66 0.15 -16.01
N ILE A 160 13.71 -0.12 -15.24
CA ILE A 160 15.04 -0.50 -15.75
C ILE A 160 14.99 -1.85 -16.47
N THR A 161 14.26 -2.81 -15.93
CA THR A 161 14.08 -4.14 -16.54
C THR A 161 13.38 -4.03 -17.89
N ASP A 162 12.29 -3.27 -17.97
CA ASP A 162 11.56 -3.02 -19.22
C ASP A 162 12.43 -2.27 -20.24
N LEU A 163 13.29 -1.34 -19.80
CA LEU A 163 14.26 -0.65 -20.67
C LEU A 163 15.29 -1.64 -21.25
N ILE A 164 15.83 -2.54 -20.44
CA ILE A 164 16.79 -3.56 -20.90
C ILE A 164 16.13 -4.49 -21.92
N TYR A 165 14.89 -4.91 -21.68
CA TYR A 165 14.13 -5.72 -22.63
C TYR A 165 13.85 -4.96 -23.93
N TYR A 166 13.45 -3.68 -23.86
CA TYR A 166 13.22 -2.85 -25.04
C TYR A 166 14.49 -2.69 -25.89
N ILE A 167 15.67 -2.58 -25.27
CA ILE A 167 16.96 -2.49 -25.98
C ILE A 167 17.38 -3.84 -26.58
N ARG A 168 17.07 -4.98 -25.92
CA ARG A 168 17.43 -6.33 -26.39
C ARG A 168 16.48 -6.94 -27.43
N LEU A 169 15.20 -6.57 -27.41
CA LEU A 169 14.16 -7.10 -28.33
C LEU A 169 13.96 -6.21 -29.57
N LYS A 170 14.83 -5.22 -29.76
CA LYS A 170 14.89 -4.35 -30.93
C LYS A 170 16.07 -4.75 -31.80
#